data_AF-A0A4Q5UIS9-F1
#
_entry.id   AF-A0A4Q5UIS9-F1
#
_cell.length_a   1.000
_cell.length_b   1.000
_cell.length_c   1.000
_cell.angle_alpha   90.00
_cell.angle_beta   90.00
_cell.angle_gamma   90.00
#
_symmetry.space_group_name_H-M   'P 1'
#
loop_
_entity.id
_entity.type
_entity.pdbx_description
1 polymer ?
#
loop_
_entity_poly.entity_id
_entity_poly.type
_entity_poly.pdbx_seq_one_letter_code
_entity_poly.pdbx_strand_id
1 'polypeptide(L)'
;MIDLTHRHYTKELMDRDDIPFADMAVTLKELDIINTRLGGHSITLSGLKQLAQGKKSITVCEIGCGGGDNLRVIHRWCVKNNIAVKLVGIDINQECIRFAEKRNASLPATWICSDYATAAL
;
A
#
# COMPACT_ATOMS: atom_id res chain seq x y z
N MET A 1 8.58 -3.54 -28.80
CA MET A 1 8.75 -2.93 -27.46
C MET A 1 7.59 -1.97 -27.26
N ILE A 2 7.00 -1.88 -26.05
CA ILE A 2 5.87 -0.97 -25.81
C ILE A 2 6.37 0.48 -25.93
N ASP A 3 5.59 1.32 -26.61
CA ASP A 3 5.89 2.75 -26.77
C ASP A 3 5.47 3.53 -25.52
N LEU A 4 6.43 3.86 -24.64
CA LEU A 4 6.14 4.54 -23.38
C LEU A 4 5.89 6.05 -23.52
N THR A 5 5.85 6.62 -24.73
CA THR A 5 5.57 8.06 -24.94
C THR A 5 4.08 8.41 -24.83
N HIS A 6 3.21 7.40 -24.98
CA HIS A 6 1.77 7.55 -24.90
C HIS A 6 1.19 6.70 -23.77
N ARG A 7 0.09 7.17 -23.17
CA ARG A 7 -0.64 6.39 -22.16
C ARG A 7 -1.21 5.13 -22.81
N HIS A 8 -0.88 3.98 -22.25
CA HIS A 8 -1.51 2.70 -22.59
C HIS A 8 -2.71 2.45 -21.69
N TYR A 9 -3.77 1.87 -22.27
CA TYR A 9 -5.01 1.53 -21.57
C TYR A 9 -5.24 0.02 -21.47
N THR A 10 -4.30 -0.78 -21.95
CA THR A 10 -4.32 -2.23 -21.75
C THR A 10 -4.20 -2.51 -20.26
N LYS A 11 -5.20 -3.19 -19.68
CA LYS A 11 -5.17 -3.63 -18.28
C LYS A 11 -3.90 -4.43 -18.00
N GLU A 12 -3.31 -4.25 -16.82
CA GLU A 12 -2.20 -5.08 -16.38
C GLU A 12 -2.68 -6.50 -16.09
N LEU A 13 -1.75 -7.46 -16.04
CA LEU A 13 -2.09 -8.85 -15.74
C LEU A 13 -2.77 -8.99 -14.37
N MET A 14 -2.37 -8.19 -13.39
CA MET A 14 -2.91 -8.17 -12.03
C MET A 14 -4.29 -7.49 -11.94
N ASP A 15 -4.67 -6.69 -12.93
CA ASP A 15 -5.97 -5.98 -12.98
C ASP A 15 -7.11 -6.84 -13.55
N ARG A 16 -6.83 -8.13 -13.80
CA ARG A 16 -7.81 -9.07 -14.33
C ARG A 16 -8.82 -9.45 -13.25
N ASP A 17 -10.10 -9.41 -13.63
CA ASP A 17 -11.22 -9.70 -12.73
C ASP A 17 -11.37 -11.21 -12.42
N ASP A 18 -10.63 -12.09 -13.13
CA ASP A 18 -10.73 -13.54 -13.07
C ASP A 18 -9.55 -14.24 -12.35
N ILE A 19 -8.73 -13.49 -11.60
CA ILE A 19 -7.63 -14.07 -10.82
C ILE A 19 -8.19 -14.72 -9.53
N PRO A 20 -7.92 -16.02 -9.28
CA PRO A 20 -8.24 -16.63 -8.00
C PRO A 20 -7.50 -15.91 -6.87
N PHE A 21 -8.24 -15.51 -5.83
CA PHE A 21 -7.63 -14.74 -4.75
C PHE A 21 -6.49 -15.47 -4.02
N ALA A 22 -6.49 -16.81 -4.01
CA ALA A 22 -5.38 -17.58 -3.46
C ALA A 22 -4.04 -17.26 -4.15
N ASP A 23 -4.05 -17.13 -5.48
CA ASP A 23 -2.88 -16.74 -6.26
C ASP A 23 -2.52 -15.29 -5.98
N MET A 24 -3.53 -14.42 -5.90
CA MET A 24 -3.31 -13.01 -5.58
C MET A 24 -2.66 -12.80 -4.21
N ALA A 25 -3.09 -13.56 -3.21
CA ALA A 25 -2.53 -13.53 -1.86
C ALA A 25 -1.08 -14.05 -1.83
N VAL A 26 -0.70 -14.99 -2.70
CA VAL A 26 0.69 -15.41 -2.86
C VAL A 26 1.51 -14.26 -3.44
N THR A 27 1.05 -13.65 -4.53
CA THR A 27 1.73 -12.51 -5.15
C THR A 27 1.90 -11.34 -4.18
N LEU A 28 0.89 -11.00 -3.36
CA LEU A 28 1.02 -9.95 -2.34
C LEU A 28 2.05 -10.30 -1.24
N LYS A 29 2.22 -11.58 -0.89
CA LYS A 29 3.30 -12.01 0.02
C LYS A 29 4.66 -11.88 -0.62
N GLU A 30 4.79 -12.33 -1.86
CA GLU A 30 6.03 -12.26 -2.63
C GLU A 30 6.45 -10.82 -2.90
N LEU A 31 5.49 -9.94 -3.16
CA LEU A 31 5.74 -8.51 -3.34
C LEU A 31 6.32 -7.86 -2.08
N ASP A 32 5.81 -8.19 -0.89
CA ASP A 32 6.40 -7.76 0.40
C ASP A 32 7.83 -8.29 0.58
N ILE A 33 8.08 -9.56 0.19
CA ILE A 33 9.43 -10.15 0.24
C ILE A 33 10.37 -9.39 -0.69
N ILE A 34 9.96 -9.14 -1.93
CA ILE A 34 10.74 -8.41 -2.93
C ILE A 34 11.00 -6.97 -2.45
N ASN A 35 9.97 -6.26 -2.00
CA ASN A 35 10.10 -4.88 -1.53
C ASN A 35 10.96 -4.77 -0.27
N THR A 36 10.96 -5.80 0.59
CA THR A 36 11.84 -5.88 1.74
C THR A 36 13.29 -6.14 1.33
N ARG A 37 13.54 -7.07 0.39
CA ARG A 37 14.89 -7.52 0.02
C ARG A 37 15.58 -6.62 -1.00
N LEU A 38 14.84 -6.15 -2.00
CA LEU A 38 15.34 -5.34 -3.12
C LEU A 38 15.14 -3.84 -2.91
N GLY A 39 14.63 -3.43 -1.74
CA GLY A 39 14.62 -2.04 -1.30
C GLY A 39 13.37 -1.22 -1.66
N GLY A 40 12.31 -1.83 -2.19
CA GLY A 40 11.04 -1.15 -2.48
C GLY A 40 10.51 -0.35 -1.28
N HIS A 41 10.44 -0.97 -0.10
CA HIS A 41 10.01 -0.25 1.12
C HIS A 41 11.00 0.84 1.56
N SER A 42 12.29 0.65 1.29
CA SER A 42 13.32 1.65 1.62
C SER A 42 13.14 2.92 0.79
N ILE A 43 12.78 2.77 -0.49
CA ILE A 43 12.49 3.91 -1.38
C ILE A 43 11.25 4.67 -0.87
N THR A 44 10.16 3.97 -0.53
CA THR A 44 8.97 4.57 0.08
C THR A 44 9.31 5.36 1.34
N LEU A 45 10.08 4.78 2.26
CA LEU A 45 10.53 5.46 3.48
C LEU A 45 11.45 6.66 3.19
N SER A 46 12.28 6.60 2.16
CA SER A 46 13.16 7.71 1.78
C SER A 46 12.34 8.94 1.36
N GLY A 47 11.30 8.74 0.54
CA GLY A 47 10.36 9.81 0.18
C GLY A 47 9.58 10.32 1.39
N LEU A 48 9.04 9.41 2.22
CA LEU A 48 8.30 9.78 3.42
C LEU A 48 9.14 10.65 4.38
N LYS A 49 10.41 10.29 4.62
CA LYS A 49 11.29 11.03 5.53
C LYS A 49 11.45 12.49 5.13
N GLN A 50 11.56 12.76 3.83
CA GLN A 50 11.65 14.13 3.31
C GLN A 50 10.35 14.89 3.58
N LEU A 51 9.20 14.24 3.35
CA LEU A 51 7.88 14.84 3.61
C LEU A 51 7.56 15.00 5.10
N ALA A 52 8.10 14.14 5.96
CA ALA A 52 7.85 14.12 7.40
C ALA A 52 8.84 14.99 8.20
N GLN A 53 9.85 15.59 7.54
CA GLN A 53 10.87 16.39 8.22
C GLN A 53 10.25 17.51 9.04
N GLY A 54 10.60 17.58 10.34
CA GLY A 54 10.11 18.59 11.27
C GLY A 54 8.65 18.39 11.74
N LYS A 55 7.93 17.39 11.22
CA LYS A 55 6.53 17.13 11.60
C LYS A 55 6.45 16.25 12.85
N LYS A 56 5.51 16.58 13.73
CA LYS A 56 5.15 15.77 14.92
C LYS A 56 4.00 14.81 14.65
N SER A 57 3.22 15.08 13.61
CA SER A 57 2.13 14.23 13.16
C SER A 57 1.99 14.26 11.64
N ILE A 58 1.59 13.13 11.06
CA ILE A 58 1.29 13.00 9.64
C ILE A 58 0.07 12.09 9.42
N THR A 59 -0.59 12.26 8.27
CA THR A 59 -1.58 11.31 7.77
C THR A 59 -1.06 10.74 6.46
N VAL A 60 -1.11 9.42 6.31
CA VAL A 60 -0.68 8.72 5.10
C VAL A 60 -1.87 7.93 4.56
N CYS A 61 -2.21 8.21 3.31
CA CYS A 61 -3.21 7.48 2.54
C CYS A 61 -2.51 6.74 1.40
N GLU A 62 -2.66 5.42 1.32
CA GLU A 62 -2.14 4.60 0.22
C GLU A 62 -3.31 4.12 -0.64
N ILE A 63 -3.31 4.52 -1.92
CA ILE A 63 -4.29 4.12 -2.93
C ILE A 63 -3.75 2.90 -3.67
N GLY A 64 -4.57 1.85 -3.79
CA GLY A 64 -4.10 0.54 -4.24
C GLY A 64 -3.20 -0.09 -3.17
N CYS A 65 -3.67 -0.13 -1.91
CA CYS A 65 -2.84 -0.53 -0.78
C CYS A 65 -2.48 -2.03 -0.77
N GLY A 66 -3.18 -2.87 -1.55
CA GLY A 66 -2.86 -4.29 -1.70
C GLY A 66 -2.77 -5.01 -0.35
N GLY A 67 -1.56 -5.42 0.05
CA GLY A 67 -1.31 -6.09 1.33
C GLY A 67 -1.10 -5.18 2.54
N GLY A 68 -1.13 -3.85 2.36
CA GLY A 68 -0.90 -2.86 3.43
C GLY A 68 0.54 -2.84 3.96
N ASP A 69 1.48 -3.43 3.22
CA ASP A 69 2.85 -3.68 3.70
C ASP A 69 3.65 -2.37 3.85
N ASN A 70 3.46 -1.40 2.96
CA ASN A 70 4.04 -0.07 3.08
C ASN A 70 3.51 0.66 4.33
N LEU A 71 2.18 0.68 4.56
CA LEU A 71 1.60 1.29 5.77
C LEU A 71 2.18 0.68 7.06
N ARG A 72 2.41 -0.64 7.09
CA ARG A 72 3.07 -1.32 8.22
C ARG A 72 4.51 -0.82 8.43
N VAL A 73 5.29 -0.69 7.35
CA VAL A 73 6.67 -0.20 7.42
C VAL A 73 6.72 1.27 7.85
N ILE A 74 5.82 2.10 7.32
CA ILE A 74 5.66 3.51 7.65
C ILE A 74 5.32 3.67 9.14
N HIS A 75 4.33 2.92 9.64
CA HIS A 75 3.93 2.94 11.04
C HIS A 75 5.12 2.68 11.97
N ARG A 76 5.88 1.62 11.70
CA ARG A 76 7.06 1.26 12.50
C ARG A 76 8.10 2.38 12.52
N TRP A 77 8.33 3.02 11.39
CA TRP A 77 9.24 4.15 11.32
C TRP A 77 8.72 5.36 12.10
N CYS A 78 7.44 5.73 11.96
CA CYS A 78 6.83 6.83 12.70
C CYS A 78 6.88 6.61 14.22
N VAL A 79 6.51 5.42 14.70
CA VAL A 79 6.58 5.04 16.12
C VAL A 79 8.02 5.18 16.65
N LYS A 80 9.00 4.65 15.91
CA LYS A 80 10.42 4.75 16.30
C LYS A 80 10.92 6.20 16.42
N ASN A 81 10.32 7.12 15.66
CA ASN A 81 10.74 8.52 15.62
C ASN A 81 9.81 9.46 16.40
N ASN A 82 8.88 8.92 17.20
CA ASN A 82 7.89 9.69 17.97
C ASN A 82 7.07 10.65 17.08
N ILE A 83 6.65 10.18 15.91
CA ILE A 83 5.75 10.90 15.00
C ILE A 83 4.38 10.22 15.08
N ALA A 84 3.35 10.96 15.47
CA ALA A 84 1.98 10.46 15.44
C ALA A 84 1.55 10.24 13.98
N VAL A 85 0.91 9.11 13.69
CA VAL A 85 0.53 8.77 12.31
C VAL A 85 -0.90 8.23 12.23
N LYS A 86 -1.72 8.82 11.35
CA LYS A 86 -2.99 8.23 10.89
C LYS A 86 -2.72 7.52 9.56
N LEU A 87 -3.16 6.26 9.45
CA LEU A 87 -2.93 5.42 8.27
C LEU A 87 -4.27 5.08 7.64
N VAL A 88 -4.35 5.25 6.32
CA VAL A 88 -5.52 4.87 5.53
C VAL A 88 -5.05 4.04 4.33
N GLY A 89 -5.61 2.85 4.17
CA GLY A 89 -5.44 2.03 2.98
C GLY A 89 -6.73 2.00 2.18
N ILE A 90 -6.66 2.40 0.91
CA ILE A 90 -7.77 2.33 -0.03
C ILE A 90 -7.41 1.31 -1.10
N ASP A 91 -8.31 0.39 -1.39
CA ASP A 91 -8.17 -0.53 -2.51
C ASP A 91 -9.55 -0.77 -3.13
N ILE A 92 -9.63 -0.93 -4.45
CA ILE A 92 -10.89 -1.23 -5.12
C ILE A 92 -11.29 -2.70 -4.93
N ASN A 93 -10.32 -3.57 -4.62
CA ASN A 93 -10.52 -4.99 -4.44
C ASN A 93 -10.79 -5.34 -2.96
N GLN A 94 -12.00 -5.82 -2.68
CA GLN A 94 -12.42 -6.22 -1.33
C GLN A 94 -11.55 -7.33 -0.72
N GLU A 95 -11.04 -8.25 -1.54
CA GLU A 95 -10.20 -9.34 -1.06
C GLU A 95 -8.80 -8.83 -0.68
N CYS A 96 -8.26 -7.83 -1.38
CA CYS A 96 -7.04 -7.13 -0.97
C CYS A 96 -7.23 -6.45 0.40
N ILE A 97 -8.34 -5.74 0.61
CA ILE A 97 -8.66 -5.14 1.91
C ILE A 97 -8.71 -6.18 3.03
N ARG A 98 -9.44 -7.29 2.82
CA ARG A 98 -9.50 -8.40 3.80
C ARG A 98 -8.11 -8.99 4.07
N PHE A 99 -7.28 -9.11 3.04
CA PHE A 99 -5.91 -9.56 3.17
C PHE A 99 -5.07 -8.61 4.03
N ALA A 100 -5.14 -7.30 3.75
CA ALA A 100 -4.43 -6.27 4.48
C ALA A 100 -4.85 -6.22 5.96
N GLU A 101 -6.15 -6.26 6.25
CA GLU A 101 -6.70 -6.34 7.60
C GLU A 101 -6.15 -7.54 8.37
N LYS A 102 -6.25 -8.74 7.78
CA LYS A 102 -5.79 -9.98 8.42
C LYS A 102 -4.28 -9.98 8.64
N ARG A 103 -3.50 -9.54 7.65
CA ARG A 103 -2.03 -9.50 7.72
C ARG A 103 -1.53 -8.46 8.71
N ASN A 104 -2.27 -7.37 8.90
CA ASN A 104 -1.89 -6.23 9.70
C ASN A 104 -2.85 -6.00 10.87
N ALA A 105 -3.32 -7.08 11.52
CA ALA A 105 -4.34 -7.01 12.56
C ALA A 105 -4.01 -6.08 13.75
N SER A 106 -2.71 -5.86 14.03
CA SER A 106 -2.26 -4.96 15.10
C SER A 106 -1.95 -3.53 14.61
N LEU A 107 -2.14 -3.23 13.33
CA LEU A 107 -1.86 -1.92 12.75
C LEU A 107 -3.10 -1.03 12.90
N PRO A 108 -3.00 0.14 13.55
CA PRO A 108 -4.12 1.08 13.68
C PRO A 108 -4.32 1.85 12.37
N ALA A 109 -4.81 1.16 11.34
CA ALA A 109 -5.13 1.71 10.03
C ALA A 109 -6.61 1.60 9.73
N THR A 110 -7.14 2.59 9.01
CA THR A 110 -8.47 2.53 8.41
C THR A 110 -8.35 1.90 7.03
N TRP A 111 -9.12 0.83 6.80
CA TRP A 111 -9.15 0.13 5.52
C TRP A 111 -10.46 0.42 4.81
N ILE A 112 -10.39 0.85 3.55
CA ILE A 112 -11.54 1.30 2.77
C ILE A 112 -11.54 0.54 1.44
N CYS A 113 -12.59 -0.28 1.23
CA CYS A 113 -12.85 -0.87 -0.08
C CYS A 113 -13.65 0.13 -0.92
N SER A 114 -13.01 0.82 -1.85
CA SER A 114 -13.66 1.83 -2.69
C SER A 114 -12.82 2.15 -3.92
N ASP A 115 -13.47 2.64 -4.98
CA ASP A 115 -12.79 3.51 -5.93
C ASP A 115 -12.24 4.72 -5.16
N TYR A 116 -10.96 5.04 -5.37
CA TYR A 116 -10.30 6.14 -4.68
C TYR A 116 -10.93 7.50 -5.02
N ALA A 117 -11.57 7.64 -6.19
CA ALA A 117 -12.24 8.86 -6.60
C ALA A 117 -13.51 9.16 -5.79
N THR A 118 -14.08 8.15 -5.14
CA THR A 118 -15.31 8.26 -4.34
C THR A 118 -15.13 7.92 -2.86
N ALA A 119 -13.90 7.59 -2.45
CA ALA A 119 -13.58 7.23 -1.08
C ALA A 119 -13.75 8.43 -0.12
N ALA A 120 -14.43 8.21 1.01
CA ALA A 120 -14.57 9.20 2.09
C ALA A 120 -13.50 8.97 3.18
N LEU A 121 -12.75 10.02 3.55
CA LEU A 121 -11.58 10.00 4.45
C LEU A 121 -11.83 10.56 5.87
#